data_AF-A0A7C7QCG6-F1
#
_entry.id   AF-A0A7C7QCG6-F1
#
_cell.length_a   1.000
_cell.length_b   1.000
_cell.length_c   1.000
_cell.angle_alpha   90.00
_cell.angle_beta   90.00
_cell.angle_gamma   90.00
#
_symmetry.space_group_name_H-M   'P 1'
#
loop_
_entity.id
_entity.type
_entity.pdbx_description
1 polymer ?
#
loop_
_entity_poly.entity_id
_entity_poly.type
_entity_poly.pdbx_seq_one_letter_code
_entity_poly.pdbx_strand_id
1 'polypeptide(L)'
;MGGSSLHRITEKFHRTPLKERIAQTVFRLKLQKDRLEQATNRLKQHDQQLFEKIVEAEVVKDDARAAIYANECAEIRKMARIILLSELAIEQVVLRLETIEEFGDVLAHMAPVTGVIHSLKGKLSGIVPEVSYELGSIGEMLNGMMT
;
A
#
# COMPACT_ATOMS: atom_id res chain seq x y z
N MET A 1 -37.57 39.68 13.30
CA MET A 1 -37.51 38.58 14.29
C MET A 1 -38.05 37.33 13.63
N GLY A 2 -37.19 36.40 13.24
CA GLY A 2 -37.58 35.21 12.46
C GLY A 2 -36.35 34.56 11.84
N GLY A 3 -35.31 34.32 12.66
CA GLY A 3 -34.01 33.87 12.20
C GLY A 3 -33.93 32.34 12.08
N SER A 4 -33.30 31.90 11.00
CA SER A 4 -32.02 31.17 11.08
C SER A 4 -31.98 29.88 11.92
N SER A 5 -32.98 29.00 11.81
CA SER A 5 -32.92 27.67 12.45
C SER A 5 -32.79 26.50 11.47
N LEU A 6 -33.22 26.66 10.21
CA LEU A 6 -33.23 25.55 9.24
C LEU A 6 -31.88 25.36 8.52
N HIS A 7 -31.13 26.43 8.27
CA HIS A 7 -29.85 26.35 7.55
C HIS A 7 -28.72 25.73 8.37
N ARG A 8 -28.89 25.60 9.69
CA ARG A 8 -27.91 25.02 10.62
C ARG A 8 -28.07 23.50 10.80
N ILE A 9 -29.20 22.94 10.34
CA ILE A 9 -29.52 21.52 10.46
C ILE A 9 -29.09 20.75 9.20
N THR A 10 -29.09 21.39 8.03
CA THR A 10 -28.66 20.78 6.75
C THR A 10 -27.14 20.72 6.57
N GLU A 11 -26.37 21.56 7.26
CA GLU A 11 -24.89 21.48 7.25
C GLU A 11 -24.32 20.32 8.07
N LYS A 12 -25.08 19.75 9.03
CA LYS A 12 -24.62 18.63 9.86
C LYS A 12 -24.72 17.26 9.18
N PHE A 13 -25.40 17.17 8.04
CA PHE A 13 -25.72 15.90 7.38
C PHE A 13 -24.99 15.64 6.05
N HIS A 14 -24.08 16.52 5.62
CA HIS A 14 -23.33 16.37 4.35
C HIS A 14 -21.94 15.75 4.50
N ARG A 15 -21.56 15.29 5.69
CA ARG A 15 -20.32 14.52 5.88
C ARG A 15 -20.67 13.04 5.83
N THR A 16 -20.14 12.32 4.83
CA THR A 16 -20.11 10.85 4.81
C THR A 16 -19.71 10.36 6.20
N PRO A 17 -20.50 9.49 6.86
CA PRO A 17 -20.20 9.01 8.20
C PRO A 17 -18.76 8.47 8.28
N LEU A 18 -18.05 8.76 9.37
CA LEU A 18 -16.66 8.31 9.58
C LEU A 18 -16.50 6.81 9.29
N LYS A 19 -17.49 6.02 9.72
CA LYS A 19 -17.60 4.59 9.47
C LYS A 19 -17.50 4.23 7.97
N GLU A 20 -18.29 4.89 7.13
CA GLU A 20 -18.31 4.63 5.69
C GLU A 20 -16.99 5.04 5.02
N ARG A 21 -16.36 6.14 5.48
CA ARG A 21 -15.04 6.55 5.00
C ARG A 21 -13.94 5.55 5.38
N ILE A 22 -14.00 4.99 6.58
CA ILE A 22 -13.09 3.93 7.03
C ILE A 22 -13.27 2.68 6.18
N ALA A 23 -14.52 2.23 5.98
CA ALA A 23 -14.83 1.07 5.15
C ALA A 23 -14.32 1.26 3.69
N GLN A 24 -14.51 2.45 3.12
CA GLN A 24 -13.97 2.79 1.80
C GLN A 24 -12.44 2.72 1.77
N THR A 25 -11.78 3.21 2.83
CA THR A 25 -10.31 3.17 2.94
C THR A 25 -9.81 1.72 3.02
N VAL A 26 -10.44 0.90 3.86
CA VAL A 26 -10.14 -0.53 3.99
C VAL A 26 -10.26 -1.24 2.64
N PHE A 27 -11.33 -0.99 1.89
CA PHE A 27 -11.51 -1.56 0.56
C PHE A 27 -10.37 -1.17 -0.41
N ARG A 28 -10.02 0.13 -0.47
CA ARG A 28 -8.93 0.61 -1.36
C ARG A 28 -7.57 0.03 -0.98
N LEU A 29 -7.31 -0.14 0.31
CA LEU A 29 -6.09 -0.77 0.83
C LEU A 29 -6.01 -2.24 0.46
N LYS A 30 -7.11 -3.00 0.60
CA LYS A 30 -7.19 -4.41 0.14
C LYS A 30 -6.88 -4.53 -1.35
N LEU A 31 -7.45 -3.64 -2.18
CA LEU A 31 -7.14 -3.60 -3.62
C LEU A 31 -5.65 -3.31 -3.90
N GLN A 32 -5.00 -2.45 -3.09
CA GLN A 32 -3.57 -2.19 -3.25
C GLN A 32 -2.73 -3.40 -2.83
N LYS A 33 -3.13 -4.12 -1.77
CA LYS A 33 -2.50 -5.38 -1.38
C LYS A 33 -2.55 -6.39 -2.54
N ASP A 34 -3.71 -6.60 -3.15
CA ASP A 34 -3.86 -7.54 -4.28
C ASP A 34 -2.96 -7.17 -5.47
N ARG A 35 -2.79 -5.87 -5.74
CA ARG A 35 -1.87 -5.38 -6.80
C ARG A 35 -0.41 -5.66 -6.46
N LEU A 36 -0.03 -5.48 -5.19
CA LEU A 36 1.31 -5.83 -4.72
C LEU A 36 1.55 -7.34 -4.83
N GLU A 37 0.58 -8.19 -4.50
CA GLU A 37 0.69 -9.64 -4.66
C GLU A 37 0.93 -10.03 -6.13
N GLN A 38 0.21 -9.38 -7.07
CA GLN A 38 0.45 -9.56 -8.50
C GLN A 38 1.87 -9.12 -8.90
N ALA A 39 2.35 -7.98 -8.40
CA ALA A 39 3.71 -7.50 -8.66
C ALA A 39 4.77 -8.47 -8.12
N THR A 40 4.57 -8.99 -6.90
CA THR A 40 5.42 -10.03 -6.30
C THR A 40 5.50 -11.27 -7.18
N ASN A 41 4.38 -11.73 -7.73
CA ASN A 41 4.36 -12.90 -8.62
C ASN A 41 5.12 -12.65 -9.92
N ARG A 42 5.01 -11.46 -10.51
CA ARG A 42 5.79 -11.08 -11.71
C ARG A 42 7.29 -11.06 -11.42
N LEU A 43 7.69 -10.51 -10.27
CA LEU A 43 9.11 -10.50 -9.87
C LEU A 43 9.65 -11.91 -9.64
N LYS A 44 8.86 -12.81 -9.03
CA LYS A 44 9.26 -14.23 -8.87
C LYS A 44 9.45 -14.94 -10.20
N GLN A 45 8.58 -14.69 -11.17
CA GLN A 45 8.73 -15.25 -12.52
C GLN A 45 10.00 -14.72 -13.20
N HIS A 46 10.28 -13.43 -13.07
CA HIS A 46 11.49 -12.83 -13.63
C HIS A 46 12.77 -13.33 -12.95
N ASP A 47 12.75 -13.50 -11.63
CA ASP A 47 13.84 -14.11 -10.85
C ASP A 47 14.17 -15.52 -11.36
N GLN A 48 13.14 -16.34 -11.59
CA GLN A 48 13.30 -17.71 -12.12
C GLN A 48 13.93 -17.71 -13.54
N GLN A 49 13.47 -16.82 -14.42
CA GLN A 49 14.03 -16.71 -15.78
C GLN A 49 15.50 -16.26 -15.77
N LEU A 50 15.88 -15.35 -14.87
CA LEU A 50 17.28 -14.95 -14.73
C LEU A 50 18.12 -16.05 -14.13
N PHE A 51 17.57 -16.80 -13.17
CA PHE A 51 18.26 -17.95 -12.61
C PHE A 51 18.57 -19.01 -13.66
N GLU A 52 17.63 -19.32 -14.56
CA GLU A 52 17.87 -20.21 -15.70
C GLU A 52 19.01 -19.71 -16.59
N LYS A 53 19.06 -18.40 -16.88
CA LYS A 53 20.15 -17.80 -17.65
C LYS A 53 21.51 -17.85 -16.95
N ILE A 54 21.54 -17.79 -15.61
CA ILE A 54 22.77 -18.01 -14.83
C ILE A 54 23.26 -19.43 -15.09
N VAL A 55 22.39 -20.44 -14.97
CA VAL A 55 22.74 -21.85 -15.20
C VAL A 55 23.27 -22.06 -16.63
N GLU A 56 22.62 -21.49 -17.63
CA GLU A 56 23.07 -21.56 -19.03
C GLU A 56 24.47 -20.94 -19.22
N ALA A 57 24.72 -19.77 -18.64
CA ALA A 57 26.01 -19.09 -18.73
C ALA A 57 27.13 -19.89 -18.04
N GLU A 58 26.85 -20.48 -16.89
CA GLU A 58 27.79 -21.36 -16.16
C GLU A 58 28.17 -22.61 -16.96
N VAL A 59 27.20 -23.23 -17.67
CA VAL A 59 27.46 -24.42 -18.50
C VAL A 59 28.47 -24.14 -19.61
N VAL A 60 28.39 -22.97 -20.23
CA VAL A 60 29.32 -22.54 -21.30
C VAL A 60 30.56 -21.81 -20.75
N LYS A 61 30.71 -21.71 -19.43
CA LYS A 61 31.80 -21.00 -18.73
C LYS A 61 31.91 -19.53 -19.11
N ASP A 62 30.77 -18.88 -19.30
CA ASP A 62 30.67 -17.43 -19.52
C ASP A 62 30.43 -16.71 -18.18
N ASP A 63 31.49 -16.65 -17.37
CA ASP A 63 31.47 -16.08 -16.02
C ASP A 63 30.99 -14.61 -16.00
N ALA A 64 31.28 -13.86 -17.07
CA ALA A 64 30.88 -12.46 -17.17
C ALA A 64 29.36 -12.32 -17.28
N ARG A 65 28.70 -13.14 -18.12
CA ARG A 65 27.23 -13.15 -18.21
C ARG A 65 26.58 -13.72 -16.96
N ALA A 66 27.13 -14.79 -16.39
CA ALA A 66 26.63 -15.36 -15.14
C ALA A 66 26.59 -14.30 -14.02
N ALA A 67 27.67 -13.52 -13.88
CA ALA A 67 27.76 -12.44 -12.90
C ALA A 67 26.73 -11.32 -13.15
N ILE A 68 26.51 -10.91 -14.40
CA ILE A 68 25.51 -9.88 -14.74
C ILE A 68 24.10 -10.36 -14.35
N TYR A 69 23.72 -11.57 -14.73
CA TYR A 69 22.40 -12.11 -14.40
C TYR A 69 22.21 -12.32 -12.90
N ALA A 70 23.25 -12.74 -12.19
CA ALA A 70 23.22 -12.88 -10.73
C ALA A 70 22.97 -11.54 -10.00
N ASN A 71 23.57 -10.45 -10.47
CA ASN A 71 23.34 -9.12 -9.91
C ASN A 71 21.89 -8.65 -10.12
N GLU A 72 21.33 -8.84 -11.30
CA GLU A 72 19.93 -8.49 -11.57
C GLU A 72 18.96 -9.32 -10.73
N CYS A 73 19.23 -10.61 -10.62
CA CYS A 73 18.50 -11.55 -9.77
C CYS A 73 18.52 -11.11 -8.28
N ALA A 74 19.63 -10.57 -7.79
CA ALA A 74 19.71 -10.02 -6.43
C ALA A 74 18.84 -8.76 -6.25
N GLU A 75 18.83 -7.84 -7.21
CA GLU A 75 17.98 -6.64 -7.13
C GLU A 75 16.48 -6.97 -7.22
N ILE A 76 16.09 -7.92 -8.07
CA ILE A 76 14.70 -8.41 -8.14
C ILE A 76 14.24 -8.98 -6.80
N ARG A 77 15.07 -9.81 -6.15
CA ARG A 77 14.75 -10.37 -4.82
C ARG A 77 14.61 -9.29 -3.75
N LYS A 78 15.43 -8.23 -3.82
CA LYS A 78 15.34 -7.09 -2.92
C LYS A 78 14.04 -6.31 -3.14
N MET A 79 13.65 -6.07 -4.39
CA MET A 79 12.36 -5.45 -4.72
C MET A 79 11.18 -6.30 -4.22
N ALA A 80 11.20 -7.61 -4.45
CA ALA A 80 10.17 -8.54 -3.99
C ALA A 80 10.03 -8.54 -2.46
N ARG A 81 11.14 -8.46 -1.73
CA ARG A 81 11.14 -8.33 -0.26
C ARG A 81 10.46 -7.04 0.20
N ILE A 82 10.74 -5.91 -0.45
CA ILE A 82 10.12 -4.63 -0.11
C ILE A 82 8.60 -4.69 -0.33
N ILE A 83 8.16 -5.29 -1.43
CA ILE A 83 6.73 -5.47 -1.73
C ILE A 83 6.06 -6.36 -0.67
N LEU A 84 6.62 -7.52 -0.36
CA LEU A 84 6.08 -8.43 0.66
C LEU A 84 5.92 -7.75 2.03
N LEU A 85 6.92 -7.00 2.46
CA LEU A 85 6.84 -6.24 3.71
C LEU A 85 5.76 -5.15 3.66
N SER A 86 5.51 -4.59 2.48
CA SER A 86 4.45 -3.59 2.27
C SER A 86 3.06 -4.22 2.32
N GLU A 87 2.88 -5.42 1.75
CA GLU A 87 1.64 -6.20 1.85
C GLU A 87 1.26 -6.45 3.32
N LEU A 88 2.23 -6.91 4.14
CA LEU A 88 2.02 -7.16 5.57
C LEU A 88 1.67 -5.88 6.34
N ALA A 89 2.32 -4.76 6.01
CA ALA A 89 2.03 -3.47 6.64
C ALA A 89 0.63 -2.95 6.26
N ILE A 90 0.19 -3.16 5.01
CA ILE A 90 -1.18 -2.83 4.58
C ILE A 90 -2.19 -3.69 5.35
N GLU A 91 -1.94 -4.99 5.48
CA GLU A 91 -2.80 -5.90 6.24
C GLU A 91 -2.92 -5.48 7.71
N GLN A 92 -1.81 -5.10 8.35
CA GLN A 92 -1.82 -4.57 9.71
C GLN A 92 -2.66 -3.27 9.81
N VAL A 93 -2.52 -2.36 8.83
CA VAL A 93 -3.32 -1.13 8.79
C VAL A 93 -4.81 -1.44 8.65
N VAL A 94 -5.17 -2.37 7.76
CA VAL A 94 -6.56 -2.80 7.55
C VAL A 94 -7.18 -3.30 8.85
N LEU A 95 -6.52 -4.22 9.56
CA LEU A 95 -7.02 -4.75 10.83
C LEU A 95 -7.23 -3.65 11.88
N ARG A 96 -6.32 -2.67 11.92
CA ARG A 96 -6.43 -1.53 12.83
C ARG A 96 -7.58 -0.61 12.46
N LEU A 97 -7.82 -0.36 11.18
CA LEU A 97 -8.95 0.43 10.71
C LEU A 97 -10.29 -0.25 10.98
N GLU A 98 -10.38 -1.56 10.76
CA GLU A 98 -11.56 -2.38 11.11
C GLU A 98 -11.85 -2.30 12.62
N THR A 99 -10.82 -2.36 13.47
CA THR A 99 -10.98 -2.14 14.92
C THR A 99 -11.48 -0.73 15.24
N ILE A 100 -10.95 0.31 14.59
CA ILE A 100 -11.40 1.70 14.81
C ILE A 100 -12.87 1.87 14.37
N GLU A 101 -13.27 1.20 13.28
CA GLU A 101 -14.65 1.21 12.77
C GLU A 101 -15.65 0.67 13.80
N GLU A 102 -15.29 -0.40 14.51
CA GLU A 102 -16.14 -1.08 15.48
C GLU A 102 -16.28 -0.31 16.80
N PHE A 103 -15.21 0.34 17.27
CA PHE A 103 -15.17 0.92 18.61
C PHE A 103 -15.31 2.46 18.67
N GLY A 104 -15.31 3.17 17.53
CA GLY A 104 -15.87 4.53 17.35
C GLY A 104 -15.20 5.72 18.06
N ASP A 105 -14.55 5.54 19.21
CA ASP A 105 -14.02 6.60 20.09
C ASP A 105 -12.48 6.76 20.00
N VAL A 106 -11.94 6.72 18.78
CA VAL A 106 -10.51 6.38 18.62
C VAL A 106 -9.76 7.19 17.55
N LEU A 107 -10.10 8.47 17.39
CA LEU A 107 -9.35 9.39 16.52
C LEU A 107 -7.84 9.42 16.85
N ALA A 108 -7.47 9.24 18.13
CA ALA A 108 -6.08 9.15 18.58
C ALA A 108 -5.30 7.94 18.02
N HIS A 109 -5.97 6.93 17.45
CA HIS A 109 -5.31 5.75 16.88
C HIS A 109 -5.17 5.80 15.35
N MET A 110 -5.63 6.88 14.70
CA MET A 110 -5.49 7.11 13.26
C MET A 110 -4.09 7.63 12.86
N ALA A 111 -3.42 8.41 13.72
CA ALA A 111 -2.11 8.98 13.40
C ALA A 111 -1.01 7.91 13.12
N PRO A 112 -0.92 6.80 13.87
CA PRO A 112 0.00 5.72 13.52
C PRO A 112 -0.32 5.07 12.17
N VAL A 113 -1.60 4.99 11.80
CA VAL A 113 -2.04 4.43 10.51
C VAL A 113 -1.57 5.32 9.35
N THR A 114 -1.78 6.62 9.43
CA THR A 114 -1.36 7.57 8.38
C THR A 114 0.15 7.58 8.19
N GLY A 115 0.92 7.45 9.28
CA GLY A 115 2.39 7.33 9.24
C GLY A 115 2.87 6.10 8.48
N VAL A 116 2.24 4.93 8.71
CA VAL A 116 2.57 3.71 7.97
C VAL A 116 2.29 3.89 6.47
N ILE A 117 1.12 4.42 6.11
CA ILE A 117 0.74 4.64 4.71
C ILE A 117 1.73 5.57 3.98
N HIS A 118 2.18 6.66 4.62
CA HIS A 118 3.20 7.55 4.05
C HIS A 118 4.55 6.86 3.87
N SER A 119 4.97 6.02 4.82
CA SER A 119 6.19 5.23 4.69
C SER A 119 6.14 4.27 3.50
N LEU A 120 5.00 3.58 3.33
CA LEU A 120 4.79 2.64 2.22
C LEU A 120 4.78 3.34 0.86
N LYS A 121 4.13 4.51 0.76
CA LYS A 121 4.19 5.36 -0.44
C LYS A 121 5.64 5.59 -0.87
N GLY A 122 6.51 6.01 0.04
CA GLY A 122 7.92 6.27 -0.24
C GLY A 122 8.65 5.03 -0.76
N LYS A 123 8.53 3.91 -0.03
CA LYS A 123 9.19 2.63 -0.37
C LYS A 123 8.77 2.08 -1.73
N LEU A 124 7.52 2.27 -2.12
CA LEU A 124 6.95 1.71 -3.35
C LEU A 124 7.08 2.63 -4.57
N SER A 125 7.47 3.90 -4.39
CA SER A 125 7.51 4.89 -5.47
C SER A 125 8.38 4.50 -6.67
N GLY A 126 9.50 3.79 -6.42
CA GLY A 126 10.41 3.30 -7.46
C GLY A 126 10.21 1.83 -7.84
N ILE A 127 9.21 1.14 -7.28
CA ILE A 127 9.00 -0.31 -7.47
C ILE A 127 7.62 -0.57 -8.09
N VAL A 128 6.57 -0.03 -7.47
CA VAL A 128 5.17 -0.16 -7.92
C VAL A 128 4.52 1.24 -7.86
N PRO A 129 4.83 2.14 -8.82
CA PRO A 129 4.45 3.54 -8.76
C PRO A 129 2.93 3.77 -8.65
N GLU A 130 2.13 2.94 -9.30
CA GLU A 130 0.66 3.02 -9.27
C GLU A 130 0.10 2.78 -7.86
N VAL A 131 0.68 1.83 -7.11
CA VAL A 131 0.29 1.59 -5.72
C VAL A 131 0.78 2.73 -4.83
N SER A 132 2.00 3.22 -5.05
CA SER A 132 2.53 4.39 -4.33
C SER A 132 1.64 5.61 -4.47
N TYR A 133 1.19 5.93 -5.68
CA TYR A 133 0.27 7.04 -5.95
C TYR A 133 -1.05 6.86 -5.19
N GLU A 134 -1.65 5.68 -5.28
CA GLU A 134 -2.93 5.39 -4.64
C GLU A 134 -2.84 5.42 -3.11
N LEU A 135 -1.73 4.92 -2.53
CA LEU A 135 -1.44 5.06 -1.10
C LEU A 135 -1.31 6.53 -0.68
N GLY A 136 -0.79 7.40 -1.55
CA GLY A 136 -0.79 8.84 -1.33
C GLY A 136 -2.21 9.41 -1.17
N SER A 137 -3.11 9.07 -2.10
CA SER A 137 -4.52 9.47 -2.04
C SER A 137 -5.24 8.90 -0.81
N ILE A 138 -4.93 7.66 -0.42
CA ILE A 138 -5.45 7.05 0.82
C ILE A 138 -4.95 7.81 2.05
N GLY A 139 -3.67 8.19 2.09
CA GLY A 139 -3.09 8.99 3.16
C GLY A 139 -3.79 10.35 3.34
N GLU A 140 -4.11 11.03 2.25
CA GLU A 140 -4.88 12.28 2.26
C GLU A 140 -6.31 12.07 2.78
N MET A 141 -6.97 11.00 2.34
CA MET A 141 -8.31 10.62 2.80
C MET A 141 -8.34 10.39 4.31
N LEU A 142 -7.34 9.68 4.86
CA LEU A 142 -7.20 9.42 6.29
C LEU A 142 -6.89 10.70 7.08
N ASN A 143 -6.01 11.57 6.57
CA ASN A 143 -5.72 12.86 7.21
C ASN A 143 -6.98 13.73 7.31
N GLY A 144 -7.81 13.77 6.27
CA GLY A 144 -9.10 14.48 6.29
C GLY A 144 -10.17 13.83 7.17
N MET A 145 -9.92 12.67 7.81
CA MET A 145 -10.78 12.11 8.86
C MET A 145 -10.47 12.68 10.24
N MET A 146 -9.26 13.23 10.42
CA MET A 146 -8.77 13.75 11.69
C MET A 146 -9.05 15.25 11.88
N THR A 147 -9.55 15.93 10.85
CA THR A 147 -9.89 17.38 10.81
C THR A 147 -11.39 17.60 10.72
#